data_AF-A0A927BWH4-F1
#
_entry.id   AF-A0A927BWH4-F1
#
_cell.length_a   1.000
_cell.length_b   1.000
_cell.length_c   1.000
_cell.angle_alpha   90.00
_cell.angle_beta   90.00
_cell.angle_gamma   90.00
#
_symmetry.space_group_name_H-M   'P 1'
#
loop_
_entity.id
_entity.type
_entity.pdbx_description
1 polymer ?
#
loop_
_entity_poly.entity_id
_entity_poly.type
_entity_poly.pdbx_seq_one_letter_code
_entity_poly.pdbx_strand_id
1 'polypeptide(L)'
;MKLAAGLLLIIMSVVHVIYGENMQVRALRAQGAEENLVGAFRVMSLQGGLLLLAVGSIEVLGYAGLLRLDGFAAYMPAGLVGLNVLAALLVACTMHRKLLGMIVPQLLIFAVILTLQIWSAAG
;
A
#
# COMPACT_ATOMS: atom_id res chain seq x y z
N MET A 1 11.24 13.86 7.04
CA MET A 1 10.72 12.47 7.04
C MET A 1 10.06 12.09 5.71
N LYS A 2 9.47 13.03 4.98
CA LYS A 2 8.95 12.84 3.61
C LYS A 2 9.82 12.00 2.68
N LEU A 3 11.14 12.29 2.59
CA LEU A 3 12.05 11.49 1.76
C LEU A 3 12.08 10.00 2.16
N ALA A 4 12.21 9.71 3.45
CA ALA A 4 12.25 8.33 3.95
C ALA A 4 10.92 7.61 3.69
N ALA A 5 9.79 8.26 3.99
CA ALA A 5 8.46 7.72 3.70
C ALA A 5 8.26 7.47 2.19
N GLY A 6 8.67 8.44 1.36
CA GLY A 6 8.56 8.35 -0.10
C GLY A 6 9.39 7.21 -0.69
N LEU A 7 10.65 7.07 -0.28
CA LEU A 7 11.51 5.97 -0.73
C LEU A 7 10.98 4.61 -0.28
N LEU A 8 10.53 4.49 0.97
CA LEU A 8 9.91 3.27 1.47
C LEU A 8 8.65 2.91 0.67
N LEU A 9 7.80 3.89 0.35
CA LEU A 9 6.61 3.69 -0.47
C LEU A 9 6.95 3.22 -1.90
N ILE A 10 7.97 3.81 -2.52
CA ILE A 10 8.42 3.40 -3.86
C ILE A 10 8.93 1.95 -3.82
N ILE A 11 9.77 1.59 -2.85
CA ILE A 11 10.24 0.21 -2.69
C ILE A 11 9.05 -0.74 -2.46
N MET A 12 8.14 -0.34 -1.56
CA MET A 12 6.95 -1.13 -1.26
C MET A 12 6.00 -1.26 -2.44
N SER A 13 5.95 -0.31 -3.37
CA SER A 13 5.16 -0.45 -4.60
C SER A 13 5.58 -1.67 -5.41
N VAL A 14 6.88 -1.86 -5.59
CA VAL A 14 7.46 -2.98 -6.33
C VAL A 14 7.25 -4.28 -5.56
N VAL A 15 7.58 -4.27 -4.26
CA VAL A 15 7.42 -5.45 -3.39
C VAL A 15 5.95 -5.88 -3.36
N HIS A 16 5.01 -4.95 -3.29
CA HIS A 16 3.58 -5.26 -3.22
C HIS A 16 3.10 -5.98 -4.49
N VAL A 17 3.48 -5.49 -5.68
CA VAL A 17 3.11 -6.14 -6.95
C VAL A 17 3.74 -7.52 -7.07
N ILE A 18 5.04 -7.63 -6.79
CA ILE A 18 5.78 -8.90 -6.86
C ILE A 18 5.22 -9.92 -5.87
N TYR A 19 4.94 -9.50 -4.64
CA TYR A 19 4.40 -10.36 -3.59
C TYR A 19 2.98 -10.83 -3.93
N GLY A 20 2.12 -9.91 -4.41
CA GLY A 20 0.77 -10.25 -4.84
C GLY A 20 0.75 -11.26 -5.98
N GLU A 21 1.60 -11.08 -7.00
CA GLU A 21 1.66 -11.98 -8.16
C GLU A 21 2.32 -13.33 -7.82
N ASN A 22 3.47 -13.31 -7.15
CA ASN A 22 4.25 -14.53 -6.95
C ASN A 22 3.81 -15.37 -5.75
N MET A 23 3.25 -14.76 -4.71
CA MET A 23 2.84 -15.50 -3.51
C MET A 23 1.32 -15.61 -3.41
N GLN A 24 0.59 -14.49 -3.42
CA GLN A 24 -0.84 -14.51 -3.12
C GLN A 24 -1.67 -15.13 -4.25
N VAL A 25 -1.39 -14.78 -5.52
CA VAL A 25 -2.05 -15.39 -6.68
C VAL A 25 -1.72 -16.89 -6.79
N ARG A 26 -0.46 -17.28 -6.57
CA ARG A 26 -0.10 -18.72 -6.55
C ARG A 26 -0.83 -19.47 -5.43
N ALA A 27 -0.91 -18.89 -4.24
CA ALA A 27 -1.63 -19.48 -3.10
C ALA A 27 -3.14 -19.56 -3.34
N LEU A 28 -3.74 -18.58 -4.02
CA LEU A 28 -5.15 -18.60 -4.42
C LEU A 28 -5.42 -19.71 -5.44
N ARG A 29 -4.58 -19.83 -6.48
CA ARG A 29 -4.68 -20.90 -7.47
C ARG A 29 -4.51 -22.29 -6.86
N ALA A 30 -3.56 -22.46 -5.94
CA ALA A 30 -3.35 -23.72 -5.22
C ALA A 30 -4.57 -24.12 -4.35
N GLN A 31 -5.44 -23.17 -4.01
CA GLN A 31 -6.68 -23.40 -3.28
C GLN A 31 -7.90 -23.60 -4.20
N GLY A 32 -7.70 -23.66 -5.53
CA GLY A 32 -8.78 -23.89 -6.49
C GLY A 32 -9.64 -22.66 -6.78
N ALA A 33 -9.11 -21.45 -6.57
CA ALA A 33 -9.82 -20.21 -6.92
C ALA A 33 -10.14 -20.13 -8.42
N GLU A 34 -11.34 -19.63 -8.75
CA GLU A 34 -11.75 -19.37 -10.13
C GLU A 34 -10.88 -18.28 -10.78
N GLU A 35 -10.68 -18.36 -12.10
CA GLU A 35 -9.83 -17.41 -12.84
C GLU A 35 -10.31 -15.95 -12.74
N ASN A 36 -11.62 -15.72 -12.57
CA ASN A 36 -12.16 -14.37 -12.34
C ASN A 36 -11.66 -13.78 -11.01
N LEU A 37 -11.62 -14.58 -9.95
CA LEU A 37 -11.11 -14.16 -8.64
C LEU A 37 -9.61 -13.91 -8.70
N VAL A 38 -8.87 -14.77 -9.41
CA VAL A 38 -7.43 -14.60 -9.64
C VAL A 38 -7.15 -13.31 -10.42
N GLY A 39 -7.90 -13.07 -11.50
CA GLY A 39 -7.80 -11.84 -12.30
C GLY A 39 -8.08 -10.58 -11.48
N ALA A 40 -9.16 -10.59 -10.68
CA ALA A 40 -9.49 -9.49 -9.78
C ALA A 40 -8.37 -9.22 -8.76
N PHE A 41 -7.78 -10.27 -8.20
CA PHE A 41 -6.70 -10.15 -7.23
C PHE A 41 -5.41 -9.57 -7.86
N ARG A 42 -5.09 -9.95 -9.10
CA ARG A 42 -3.97 -9.36 -9.87
C ARG A 42 -4.16 -7.86 -10.10
N VAL A 43 -5.36 -7.46 -10.54
CA VAL A 43 -5.70 -6.06 -10.74
C VAL A 43 -5.59 -5.29 -9.43
N MET A 44 -6.09 -5.85 -8.32
CA MET A 44 -5.99 -5.24 -6.99
C MET A 44 -4.53 -5.04 -6.55
N SER A 45 -3.67 -6.05 -6.73
CA SER A 45 -2.24 -5.97 -6.42
C SER A 45 -1.54 -4.87 -7.23
N LEU A 46 -1.84 -4.80 -8.54
CA LEU A 46 -1.29 -3.77 -9.41
C LEU A 46 -1.77 -2.37 -9.02
N GLN A 47 -3.07 -2.22 -8.76
CA GLN A 47 -3.67 -0.94 -8.34
C GLN A 47 -3.08 -0.46 -7.02
N GLY A 48 -2.95 -1.35 -6.03
CA GLY A 48 -2.29 -1.05 -4.77
C GLY A 48 -0.84 -0.60 -5.00
N GLY A 49 -0.09 -1.30 -5.85
CA GLY A 49 1.29 -0.97 -6.17
C GLY A 49 1.43 0.40 -6.82
N LEU A 50 0.63 0.68 -7.85
CA LEU A 50 0.60 1.97 -8.54
C LEU A 50 0.23 3.12 -7.59
N LEU A 51 -0.72 2.89 -6.68
CA LEU A 51 -1.09 3.88 -5.66
C LEU A 51 0.10 4.18 -4.73
N LEU A 52 0.80 3.16 -4.24
CA LEU A 52 2.00 3.37 -3.41
C LEU A 52 3.10 4.11 -4.15
N LEU A 53 3.32 3.79 -5.43
CA LEU A 53 4.30 4.47 -6.27
C LEU A 53 3.96 5.96 -6.45
N ALA A 54 2.68 6.25 -6.71
CA ALA A 54 2.21 7.62 -6.87
C ALA A 54 2.36 8.42 -5.57
N VAL A 55 1.90 7.88 -4.44
CA VAL A 55 2.04 8.53 -3.13
C VAL A 55 3.52 8.70 -2.75
N GLY A 56 4.35 7.69 -2.98
CA GLY A 56 5.78 7.75 -2.73
C GLY A 56 6.48 8.84 -3.56
N SER A 57 6.07 8.98 -4.82
CA SER A 57 6.56 10.03 -5.72
C SER A 57 6.14 11.42 -5.23
N ILE A 58 4.90 11.60 -4.78
CA ILE A 58 4.42 12.86 -4.18
C ILE A 58 5.26 13.24 -2.95
N GLU A 59 5.59 12.29 -2.08
CA GLU A 59 6.45 12.52 -0.90
C GLU A 59 7.88 12.93 -1.28
N VAL A 60 8.47 12.28 -2.28
CA VAL A 60 9.82 12.64 -2.79
C VAL A 60 9.82 14.03 -3.43
N LEU A 61 8.82 14.34 -4.26
CA LEU A 61 8.66 15.67 -4.85
C LEU A 61 8.41 16.74 -3.78
N GLY A 62 7.66 16.38 -2.73
CA GLY A 62 7.41 17.20 -1.55
C GLY A 62 8.70 17.53 -0.80
N TYR A 63 9.58 16.54 -0.63
CA TYR A 63 10.89 16.74 -0.02
C TYR A 63 11.82 17.61 -0.89
N ALA A 64 11.81 17.40 -2.21
CA ALA A 64 12.62 18.17 -3.15
C ALA A 64 12.19 19.64 -3.30
N GLY A 65 11.09 20.04 -2.65
CA GLY A 65 10.52 21.39 -2.78
C GLY A 65 9.84 21.66 -4.11
N LEU A 66 9.64 20.62 -4.94
CA LEU A 66 9.00 20.73 -6.25
C LEU A 66 7.47 20.73 -6.16
N LEU A 67 6.93 20.22 -5.06
CA LEU A 67 5.50 20.16 -4.79
C LEU A 67 5.27 20.51 -3.32
N ARG A 68 4.25 21.31 -3.03
CA ARG A 68 3.91 21.69 -1.66
C ARG A 68 2.44 21.35 -1.39
N LEU A 69 2.22 20.55 -0.35
CA LEU A 69 0.89 20.23 0.15
C LEU A 69 0.73 20.95 1.49
N ASP A 70 -0.17 21.92 1.54
CA ASP A 70 -0.40 22.74 2.73
C ASP A 70 -1.76 22.42 3.39
N GLY A 71 -1.89 22.73 4.68
CA GLY A 71 -3.12 22.49 5.44
C GLY A 71 -3.54 21.02 5.43
N PHE A 72 -4.82 20.75 5.18
CA PHE A 72 -5.37 19.38 5.13
C PHE A 72 -4.71 18.51 4.04
N ALA A 73 -4.25 19.12 2.94
CA ALA A 73 -3.61 18.40 1.85
C ALA A 73 -2.30 17.71 2.28
N ALA A 74 -1.63 18.21 3.32
CA ALA A 74 -0.41 17.59 3.86
C ALA A 74 -0.65 16.16 4.39
N TYR A 75 -1.89 15.83 4.78
CA TYR A 75 -2.28 14.51 5.27
C TYR A 75 -2.81 13.57 4.17
N MET A 76 -2.97 14.05 2.93
CA MET A 76 -3.45 13.20 1.82
C MET A 76 -2.59 11.95 1.61
N PRO A 77 -1.24 12.01 1.61
CA PRO A 77 -0.41 10.83 1.46
C PRO A 77 -0.71 9.75 2.52
N ALA A 78 -0.81 10.15 3.79
CA ALA A 78 -1.19 9.24 4.87
C ALA A 78 -2.62 8.72 4.73
N GLY A 79 -3.56 9.58 4.33
CA GLY A 79 -4.95 9.21 4.10
C GLY A 79 -5.10 8.14 3.02
N LEU A 80 -4.39 8.30 1.89
CA LEU A 80 -4.42 7.33 0.78
C LEU A 80 -3.84 5.97 1.18
N VAL A 81 -2.70 5.95 1.88
CA VAL A 81 -2.12 4.71 2.41
C VAL A 81 -3.07 4.06 3.44
N GLY A 82 -3.67 4.87 4.31
CA GLY A 82 -4.63 4.40 5.31
C GLY A 82 -5.89 3.79 4.69
N LEU A 83 -6.44 4.41 3.65
CA LEU A 83 -7.56 3.85 2.89
C LEU A 83 -7.20 2.51 2.24
N ASN A 84 -6.00 2.39 1.69
CA ASN A 84 -5.52 1.13 1.12
C ASN A 84 -5.42 0.01 2.19
N VAL A 85 -4.91 0.34 3.38
CA VAL A 85 -4.88 -0.58 4.53
C VAL A 85 -6.27 -1.00 4.95
N LEU A 86 -7.21 -0.04 5.07
CA LEU A 86 -8.59 -0.32 5.45
C LEU A 86 -9.31 -1.22 4.43
N ALA A 87 -9.11 -0.96 3.14
CA ALA A 87 -9.66 -1.81 2.07
C ALA A 87 -9.13 -3.24 2.18
N ALA A 88 -7.82 -3.40 2.38
CA ALA A 88 -7.20 -4.72 2.56
C ALA A 88 -7.75 -5.45 3.80
N LEU A 89 -7.91 -4.76 4.93
CA LEU A 89 -8.49 -5.33 6.15
C LEU A 89 -9.95 -5.75 5.94
N LEU A 90 -10.76 -4.92 5.27
CA LEU A 90 -12.16 -5.23 4.99
C LEU A 90 -12.26 -6.51 4.15
N VAL A 91 -11.50 -6.62 3.08
CA VAL A 91 -11.46 -7.83 2.23
C VAL A 91 -10.96 -9.05 3.01
N ALA A 92 -9.88 -8.91 3.76
CA ALA A 92 -9.30 -10.03 4.52
C ALA A 92 -10.23 -10.52 5.65
N CYS A 93 -10.91 -9.62 6.36
CA CYS A 93 -11.82 -9.97 7.44
C CYS A 93 -13.15 -10.57 6.95
N THR A 94 -13.67 -10.08 5.83
CA THR A 94 -15.00 -10.48 5.33
C THR A 94 -14.96 -11.64 4.35
N MET A 95 -13.95 -11.73 3.49
CA MET A 95 -13.94 -12.71 2.38
C MET A 95 -12.96 -13.87 2.64
N HIS A 96 -11.77 -13.60 3.17
CA HIS A 96 -10.74 -14.63 3.27
C HIS A 96 -9.87 -14.46 4.52
N ARG A 97 -10.32 -15.00 5.66
CA ARG A 97 -9.55 -14.96 6.93
C ARG A 97 -8.14 -15.53 6.81
N LYS A 98 -7.87 -16.45 5.87
CA LYS A 98 -6.53 -16.98 5.59
C LYS A 98 -5.58 -15.90 5.02
N LEU A 99 -6.10 -14.85 4.37
CA LEU A 99 -5.32 -13.71 3.92
C LEU A 99 -4.76 -12.89 5.08
N LEU A 100 -5.42 -12.85 6.25
CA LEU A 100 -4.97 -12.05 7.39
C LEU A 100 -3.53 -12.39 7.78
N GLY A 101 -3.18 -13.67 7.87
CA GLY A 101 -1.82 -14.10 8.21
C GLY A 101 -0.78 -13.73 7.14
N MET A 102 -1.18 -13.70 5.86
CA MET A 102 -0.30 -13.35 4.75
C MET A 102 -0.05 -11.84 4.65
N ILE A 103 -1.00 -11.01 5.06
CA ILE A 103 -0.87 -9.54 4.96
C ILE A 103 -0.21 -8.91 6.19
N VAL A 104 -0.01 -9.63 7.30
CA VAL A 104 0.61 -9.08 8.53
C VAL A 104 1.95 -8.37 8.27
N PRO A 105 2.92 -8.97 7.55
CA PRO A 105 4.19 -8.29 7.29
C PRO A 105 4.01 -6.95 6.57
N GLN A 106 3.05 -6.90 5.64
CA GLN A 106 2.75 -5.69 4.89
C GLN A 106 2.06 -4.63 5.77
N LEU A 107 1.15 -5.03 6.66
CA LEU A 107 0.50 -4.15 7.62
C LEU A 107 1.51 -3.49 8.59
N LEU A 108 2.52 -4.25 9.03
CA LEU A 108 3.57 -3.71 9.89
C LEU A 108 4.38 -2.62 9.18
N ILE A 109 4.76 -2.85 7.93
CA ILE A 109 5.48 -1.84 7.14
C ILE A 109 4.60 -0.61 6.91
N PHE A 110 3.30 -0.78 6.64
CA PHE A 110 2.40 0.35 6.50
C PHE A 110 2.19 1.13 7.80
N ALA A 111 2.18 0.48 8.96
CA ALA A 111 2.13 1.19 10.23
C ALA A 111 3.36 2.11 10.42
N VAL A 112 4.55 1.65 10.04
CA VAL A 112 5.78 2.47 10.03
C VAL A 112 5.67 3.62 9.04
N ILE A 113 5.18 3.37 7.81
CA ILE A 113 5.02 4.42 6.80
C ILE A 113 4.01 5.49 7.28
N LEU A 114 2.86 5.07 7.79
CA LEU A 114 1.82 5.98 8.28
C LEU A 114 2.30 6.84 9.43
N THR A 115 3.03 6.27 10.39
CA THR A 115 3.61 7.04 11.50
C THR A 115 4.62 8.07 10.99
N LEU A 116 5.48 7.70 10.03
CA LEU A 116 6.41 8.64 9.41
C LEU A 116 5.69 9.77 8.65
N GLN A 117 4.62 9.47 7.91
CA GLN A 117 3.86 10.47 7.16
C GLN A 117 3.08 11.42 8.06
N ILE A 118 2.40 10.90 9.09
CA ILE A 118 1.65 11.72 10.05
C ILE A 118 2.60 12.65 10.81
N TRP A 119 3.73 12.13 11.29
CA TRP A 119 4.73 12.97 11.94
C TRP A 119 5.27 14.02 10.96
N SER A 120 5.55 13.64 9.72
CA SER A 120 6.07 14.59 8.72
C SER A 120 5.06 15.66 8.30
N ALA A 121 3.77 15.47 8.54
CA ALA A 121 2.72 16.44 8.26
C ALA A 121 2.40 17.34 9.47
N ALA A 122 2.71 16.87 10.69
CA ALA A 122 2.45 17.59 11.94
C ALA A 122 3.57 18.56 12.36
N GLY A 123 4.76 18.45 11.77
CA GLY A 123 5.91 19.35 11.98
C GLY A 123 6.27 20.10 10.71
#